data_AF-A0AAV5ULV7-F1
#
_entry.id   AF-A0AAV5ULV7-F1
#
_cell.length_a   1.000
_cell.length_b   1.000
_cell.length_c   1.000
_cell.angle_alpha   90.00
_cell.angle_beta   90.00
_cell.angle_gamma   90.00
#
_symmetry.space_group_name_H-M   'P 1'
#
loop_
_entity.id
_entity.type
_entity.pdbx_description
1 polymer ?
#
loop_
_entity_poly.entity_id
_entity_poly.type
_entity_poly.pdbx_seq_one_letter_code
_entity_poly.pdbx_strand_id
1 'polypeptide(L)'
;ARFSRRCHGCGNPHPSDRVILTACGHAVCRTCADARATKAMECPDCAKRSSFLRLYEERVSVDNFPTQADGAPHFSRACGVCYAPNPAARGVVKTCGHVACLACIEQLKRGDRVKCPFCIENAPIVRLIEHLLSTVG
;
A
#
# COMPACT_ATOMS: atom_id res chain seq x y z
N ALA A 1 -6.33 -14.89 -2.89
CA ALA A 1 -4.86 -14.66 -2.96
C ALA A 1 -4.37 -14.05 -1.66
N ARG A 2 -3.17 -14.42 -1.19
CA ARG A 2 -2.49 -13.76 -0.06
C ARG A 2 -1.33 -12.94 -0.60
N PHE A 3 -1.10 -11.77 -0.02
CA PHE A 3 -0.06 -10.84 -0.47
C PHE A 3 0.91 -10.58 0.68
N SER A 4 2.20 -10.52 0.34
CA SER A 4 3.26 -10.21 1.29
C SER A 4 3.19 -8.75 1.73
N ARG A 5 3.41 -8.52 3.03
CA ARG A 5 3.68 -7.17 3.57
C ARG A 5 5.16 -6.96 3.88
N ARG A 6 6.01 -7.96 3.59
CA ARG A 6 7.44 -7.92 3.88
C ARG A 6 8.07 -6.67 3.28
N CYS A 7 8.82 -5.94 4.09
CA CYS A 7 9.69 -4.88 3.58
C CYS A 7 10.98 -5.51 3.05
N HIS A 8 11.29 -5.35 1.77
CA HIS A 8 12.54 -5.86 1.19
C HIS A 8 13.78 -5.04 1.58
N GLY A 9 13.61 -3.86 2.20
CA GLY A 9 14.73 -3.06 2.72
C GLY A 9 15.32 -3.59 4.03
N CYS A 10 14.47 -4.04 4.98
CA CYS A 10 14.92 -4.55 6.29
C CYS A 10 14.48 -5.98 6.60
N GLY A 11 13.75 -6.63 5.71
CA GLY A 11 13.26 -8.00 5.90
C GLY A 11 12.07 -8.14 6.84
N ASN A 12 11.62 -7.08 7.54
CA ASN A 12 10.47 -7.14 8.45
C ASN A 12 9.24 -7.71 7.71
N PRO A 13 8.67 -8.86 8.15
CA PRO A 13 7.56 -9.52 7.46
C PRO A 13 6.25 -8.75 7.57
N HIS A 14 6.04 -8.02 8.67
CA HIS A 14 4.77 -7.39 9.04
C HIS A 14 4.97 -5.96 9.59
N PRO A 15 5.49 -5.02 8.79
CA PRO A 15 5.69 -3.65 9.26
C PRO A 15 4.36 -2.99 9.66
N SER A 16 4.34 -2.31 10.81
CA SER A 16 3.14 -1.62 11.31
C SER A 16 2.72 -0.43 10.45
N ASP A 17 3.70 0.25 9.84
CA ASP A 17 3.49 1.39 8.96
C ASP A 17 4.32 1.24 7.69
N ARG A 18 3.68 1.46 6.54
CA ARG A 18 4.31 1.42 5.24
C ARG A 18 4.17 2.76 4.52
N VAL A 19 5.10 3.00 3.61
CA VAL A 19 5.04 4.08 2.64
C VAL A 19 5.03 3.48 1.23
N ILE A 20 4.42 4.19 0.30
CA ILE A 20 4.48 3.87 -1.13
C ILE A 20 5.54 4.75 -1.80
N LEU A 21 6.33 4.16 -2.68
CA LEU A 21 7.28 4.87 -3.52
C LEU A 21 6.57 5.36 -4.79
N THR A 22 6.31 6.66 -4.88
CA THR A 22 5.41 7.26 -5.89
C THR A 22 5.86 7.12 -7.35
N ALA A 23 7.13 6.85 -7.60
CA ALA A 23 7.70 6.68 -8.93
C ALA A 23 7.63 5.24 -9.46
N CYS A 24 7.48 4.22 -8.59
CA CYS A 24 7.46 2.81 -8.98
C CYS A 24 6.29 2.00 -8.44
N GLY A 25 5.65 2.43 -7.35
CA GLY A 25 4.54 1.70 -6.75
C GLY A 25 4.95 0.58 -5.79
N HIS A 26 6.25 0.38 -5.52
CA HIS A 26 6.69 -0.53 -4.47
C HIS A 26 6.51 0.10 -3.09
N ALA A 27 6.21 -0.72 -2.07
CA ALA A 27 6.01 -0.28 -0.70
C ALA A 27 7.14 -0.76 0.21
N VAL A 28 7.57 0.10 1.13
CA VAL A 28 8.58 -0.20 2.16
C VAL A 28 8.05 0.19 3.54
N CYS A 29 8.68 -0.28 4.62
CA CYS A 29 8.31 0.18 5.96
C CYS A 29 8.72 1.64 6.16
N ARG A 30 7.98 2.34 7.02
CA ARG A 30 8.24 3.76 7.31
C ARG A 30 9.66 4.01 7.81
N THR A 31 10.15 3.15 8.70
CA THR A 31 11.52 3.23 9.24
C THR A 31 12.59 3.16 8.14
N CYS A 32 12.45 2.28 7.15
CA CYS A 32 13.39 2.22 6.02
C CYS A 32 13.38 3.50 5.17
N ALA A 33 12.21 4.12 5.02
CA ALA A 33 12.09 5.36 4.28
C ALA A 33 12.69 6.56 5.04
N ASP A 34 12.42 6.67 6.34
CA ASP A 34 12.92 7.78 7.17
C ASP A 34 14.43 7.70 7.42
N ALA A 35 15.01 6.50 7.52
CA ALA A 35 16.44 6.29 7.75
C ALA A 35 17.35 6.90 6.66
N ARG A 36 16.79 7.32 5.53
CA ARG A 36 17.54 7.91 4.39
C ARG A 36 17.54 9.44 4.38
N ALA A 37 17.11 10.09 5.47
CA ALA A 37 17.22 11.54 5.79
C ALA A 37 16.71 12.54 4.73
N THR A 38 16.14 12.07 3.62
CA THR A 38 15.62 12.91 2.54
C THR A 38 14.19 12.46 2.20
N LYS A 39 13.39 13.33 1.58
CA LYS A 39 12.02 13.01 1.13
C LYS A 39 11.96 11.97 -0.02
N ALA A 40 13.10 11.41 -0.40
CA ALA A 40 13.22 10.41 -1.46
C ALA A 40 14.17 9.30 -1.03
N MET A 41 14.02 8.13 -1.64
CA MET A 41 14.93 7.01 -1.44
C MET A 41 15.05 6.21 -2.74
N GLU A 42 16.12 5.42 -2.84
CA GLU A 42 16.21 4.39 -3.86
C GLU A 42 15.33 3.20 -3.45
N CYS A 43 14.49 2.73 -4.37
CA CYS A 43 13.62 1.58 -4.13
C CYS A 43 14.44 0.29 -4.00
N PRO A 44 14.31 -0.47 -2.89
CA PRO A 44 15.06 -1.72 -2.72
C PRO A 44 14.64 -2.82 -3.71
N ASP A 45 13.47 -2.71 -4.34
CA ASP A 45 12.95 -3.69 -5.29
C ASP A 45 13.42 -3.46 -6.74
N CYS A 46 13.63 -2.20 -7.13
CA CYS A 46 13.84 -1.85 -8.54
C CYS A 46 14.84 -0.71 -8.79
N ALA A 47 15.56 -0.28 -7.75
CA ALA A 47 16.55 0.80 -7.78
C ALA A 47 16.06 2.18 -8.28
N LYS A 48 14.74 2.36 -8.48
CA LYS A 48 14.20 3.66 -8.91
C LYS A 48 14.22 4.64 -7.73
N ARG A 49 14.90 5.79 -7.91
CA ARG A 49 14.82 6.91 -6.97
C ARG A 49 13.41 7.47 -6.95
N SER A 50 12.80 7.53 -5.77
CA SER A 50 11.39 7.86 -5.61
C SER A 50 11.17 8.68 -4.35
N SER A 51 10.32 9.70 -4.45
CA SER A 51 9.66 10.25 -3.27
C SER A 51 8.74 9.20 -2.65
N PHE A 52 8.41 9.36 -1.38
CA PHE A 52 7.53 8.44 -0.68
C PHE A 52 6.45 9.18 0.10
N LEU A 53 5.33 8.49 0.31
CA LEU A 53 4.19 8.99 1.08
C LEU A 53 3.59 7.86 1.92
N ARG A 54 2.93 8.22 3.02
CA ARG A 54 2.27 7.25 3.90
C ARG A 54 1.22 6.46 3.12
N LEU A 55 1.28 5.14 3.16
CA LEU A 55 0.23 4.28 2.64
C LEU A 55 -0.84 4.09 3.72
N TYR A 56 -2.07 4.50 3.45
CA TYR A 56 -3.18 4.30 4.39
C TYR A 56 -3.73 2.87 4.26
N GLU A 57 -3.52 2.09 5.31
CA GLU A 57 -4.02 0.72 5.46
C GLU A 57 -4.90 0.65 6.71
N GLU A 58 -6.11 0.13 6.56
CA GLU A 58 -7.06 -0.03 7.67
C GLU A 58 -6.65 -1.23 8.53
N ARG A 59 -6.59 -1.05 9.85
CA ARG A 59 -6.32 -2.12 10.82
C ARG A 59 -7.60 -2.92 11.07
N VAL A 60 -7.49 -4.24 11.15
CA VAL A 60 -8.61 -5.11 11.53
C VAL A 60 -8.51 -5.38 13.03
N SER A 61 -9.62 -5.25 13.76
CA SER A 61 -9.67 -5.58 15.18
C SER A 61 -9.45 -7.08 15.41
N VAL A 62 -8.81 -7.39 16.53
CA VAL A 62 -8.41 -8.75 16.94
C VAL A 62 -9.61 -9.66 17.26
N ASP A 63 -10.80 -9.08 17.42
CA ASP A 63 -12.00 -9.83 17.80
C ASP A 63 -12.55 -10.70 16.65
N ASN A 64 -12.25 -10.36 15.40
CA ASN A 64 -12.76 -11.05 14.21
C ASN A 64 -11.70 -11.84 13.42
N PHE A 65 -10.42 -11.65 13.72
CA PHE A 65 -9.31 -12.38 13.11
C PHE A 65 -8.29 -12.71 14.18
N PRO A 66 -7.97 -14.00 14.43
CA PRO A 66 -6.90 -14.34 15.35
C PRO A 66 -5.64 -13.60 14.89
N THR A 67 -4.99 -12.91 15.84
CA THR A 67 -3.68 -12.28 15.64
C THR A 67 -2.76 -13.23 14.88
N GLN A 68 -1.91 -12.70 14.00
CA GLN A 68 -0.88 -13.54 13.40
C GLN A 68 -0.10 -14.22 14.53
N ALA A 69 0.42 -15.43 14.29
CA ALA A 69 1.06 -16.24 15.34
C ALA A 69 2.20 -15.50 16.09
N ASP A 70 2.71 -14.40 15.51
CA ASP A 70 3.75 -13.51 16.04
C ASP A 70 3.22 -12.25 16.76
N GLY A 71 1.89 -12.10 16.92
CA GLY A 71 1.25 -10.91 17.49
C GLY A 71 1.22 -9.69 16.55
N ALA A 72 1.58 -9.84 15.28
CA ALA A 72 1.63 -8.73 14.34
C ALA A 72 0.24 -8.20 13.96
N PRO A 73 0.09 -6.88 13.73
CA PRO A 73 -1.18 -6.28 13.33
C PRO A 73 -1.66 -6.81 11.97
N HIS A 74 -2.96 -7.06 11.89
CA HIS A 74 -3.67 -7.38 10.65
C HIS A 74 -4.21 -6.12 9.99
N PHE A 75 -4.16 -6.10 8.66
CA PHE A 75 -4.65 -4.98 7.86
C PHE A 75 -5.63 -5.48 6.81
N SER A 76 -6.74 -4.76 6.66
CA SER A 76 -7.75 -5.02 5.66
C SER A 76 -7.20 -4.71 4.27
N ARG A 77 -7.51 -5.59 3.30
CA ARG A 77 -7.36 -5.28 1.86
C ARG A 77 -8.69 -4.90 1.22
N ALA A 78 -9.78 -4.86 1.99
CA ALA A 78 -11.09 -4.53 1.44
C ALA A 78 -11.05 -3.15 0.77
N CYS A 79 -11.69 -3.04 -0.39
CA CYS A 79 -11.84 -1.75 -1.05
C CYS A 79 -12.84 -0.90 -0.28
N GLY A 80 -12.45 0.27 0.23
CA GLY A 80 -13.39 1.19 0.89
C GLY A 80 -14.43 1.84 -0.03
N VAL A 81 -14.45 1.52 -1.33
CA VAL A 81 -15.43 2.03 -2.31
C VAL A 81 -16.46 0.97 -2.68
N CYS A 82 -16.02 -0.20 -3.15
CA CYS A 82 -16.91 -1.29 -3.58
C CYS A 82 -16.98 -2.47 -2.61
N TYR A 83 -16.27 -2.40 -1.47
CA TYR A 83 -16.22 -3.44 -0.44
C TYR A 83 -15.72 -4.81 -0.92
N ALA A 84 -15.13 -4.90 -2.12
CA ALA A 84 -14.47 -6.12 -2.57
C ALA A 84 -13.38 -6.51 -1.54
N PRO A 85 -13.46 -7.70 -0.92
CA PRO A 85 -12.68 -8.02 0.28
C PRO A 85 -11.18 -8.16 0.01
N ASN A 86 -10.82 -8.54 -1.21
CA ASN A 86 -9.45 -8.89 -1.58
C ASN A 86 -9.21 -8.58 -3.07
N PRO A 87 -9.17 -7.29 -3.49
CA PRO A 87 -9.03 -6.92 -4.89
C PRO A 87 -7.68 -7.38 -5.47
N ALA A 88 -7.71 -7.80 -6.74
CA ALA A 88 -6.54 -8.30 -7.46
C ALA A 88 -5.45 -7.23 -7.67
N ALA A 89 -5.86 -5.97 -7.82
CA ALA A 89 -4.96 -4.83 -7.93
C ALA A 89 -5.52 -3.64 -7.16
N ARG A 90 -4.62 -2.86 -6.55
CA ARG A 90 -4.94 -1.63 -5.81
C ARG A 90 -4.15 -0.46 -6.38
N GLY A 91 -4.75 0.72 -6.33
CA GLY A 91 -4.10 1.98 -6.67
C GLY A 91 -4.04 2.91 -5.46
N VAL A 92 -3.07 3.82 -5.46
CA VAL A 92 -2.84 4.80 -4.41
C VAL A 92 -2.87 6.20 -5.02
N VAL A 93 -3.55 7.13 -4.37
CA VAL A 93 -3.57 8.55 -4.77
C VAL A 93 -2.28 9.23 -4.31
N LYS A 94 -1.49 9.80 -5.25
CA LYS A 94 -0.08 10.21 -5.04
C LYS A 94 0.15 11.41 -4.11
N THR A 95 -0.89 12.04 -3.57
CA THR A 95 -0.74 13.16 -2.62
C THR A 95 -1.29 12.86 -1.23
N CYS A 96 -2.27 11.95 -1.11
CA CYS A 96 -2.89 11.62 0.18
C CYS A 96 -2.64 10.18 0.63
N GLY A 97 -2.20 9.27 -0.24
CA GLY A 97 -1.85 7.91 0.15
C GLY A 97 -3.00 6.96 0.46
N HIS A 98 -4.24 7.42 0.27
CA HIS A 98 -5.40 6.55 0.34
C HIS A 98 -5.38 5.52 -0.79
N VAL A 99 -5.85 4.32 -0.47
CA VAL A 99 -5.84 3.15 -1.35
C VAL A 99 -7.27 2.69 -1.67
N ALA A 100 -7.51 2.28 -2.90
CA ALA A 100 -8.73 1.57 -3.31
C ALA A 100 -8.37 0.53 -4.37
N CYS A 101 -9.33 -0.33 -4.74
CA CYS A 101 -9.10 -1.25 -5.86
C CYS A 101 -8.90 -0.45 -7.15
N LEU A 102 -8.06 -0.97 -8.05
CA LEU A 102 -7.71 -0.27 -9.28
C LEU A 102 -8.96 -0.02 -10.15
N ALA A 103 -9.91 -0.96 -10.18
CA ALA A 103 -11.16 -0.80 -10.93
C ALA A 103 -11.99 0.41 -10.45
N CYS A 104 -12.14 0.60 -9.13
CA CYS A 104 -12.85 1.77 -8.59
C CYS A 104 -12.10 3.07 -8.88
N ILE A 105 -10.77 3.06 -8.77
CA ILE A 105 -9.96 4.24 -9.08
C ILE A 105 -10.12 4.64 -10.55
N GLU A 106 -10.05 3.68 -11.47
CA GLU A 106 -10.22 3.94 -12.90
C GLU A 106 -11.62 4.49 -13.23
N GLN A 107 -12.68 4.00 -12.57
CA GLN A 107 -14.03 4.56 -12.73
C GLN A 107 -14.15 6.01 -12.22
N LEU A 108 -13.38 6.37 -11.20
CA LEU A 108 -13.40 7.71 -10.60
C LEU A 108 -12.42 8.70 -11.29
N LYS A 109 -11.55 8.21 -12.18
CA LYS A 109 -10.56 9.04 -12.86
C LYS A 109 -11.21 10.03 -13.83
N ARG A 110 -10.61 11.21 -13.89
CA ARG A 110 -10.88 12.23 -14.91
C ARG A 110 -9.53 12.63 -15.50
N GLY A 111 -9.24 12.12 -16.69
CA GLY A 111 -7.89 12.21 -17.29
C GLY A 111 -6.87 11.36 -16.50
N ASP A 112 -5.75 11.96 -16.13
CA ASP A 112 -4.66 11.31 -15.38
C ASP A 112 -4.83 11.39 -13.86
N ARG A 113 -5.89 12.03 -13.37
CA ARG A 113 -6.13 12.28 -11.94
C ARG A 113 -7.40 11.63 -11.44
N VAL A 114 -7.47 11.41 -10.13
CA VAL A 114 -8.67 10.97 -9.41
C VAL A 114 -8.97 11.93 -8.27
N LYS A 115 -10.25 12.28 -8.09
CA LYS A 115 -10.72 12.90 -6.86
C LYS A 115 -10.85 11.80 -5.81
N CYS A 116 -9.97 11.79 -4.82
CA CYS A 116 -9.91 10.77 -3.78
C CYS A 116 -11.28 10.63 -3.09
N PRO A 117 -11.89 9.42 -3.07
CA PRO A 117 -13.20 9.23 -2.47
C PRO A 117 -13.18 9.34 -0.93
N PHE A 118 -12.00 9.31 -0.30
CA PHE A 118 -11.85 9.32 1.15
C PHE A 118 -11.53 10.70 1.74
N CYS A 119 -10.83 11.55 0.97
CA CYS A 119 -10.36 12.85 1.48
C CYS A 119 -10.45 13.98 0.45
N ILE A 120 -11.20 13.78 -0.64
CA ILE A 120 -11.54 14.75 -1.70
C ILE A 120 -10.38 15.38 -2.50
N GLU A 121 -9.13 15.09 -2.12
CA GLU A 121 -7.89 15.48 -2.79
C GLU A 121 -7.86 15.01 -4.25
N ASN A 122 -7.45 15.87 -5.19
CA ASN A 122 -7.41 15.55 -6.62
C ASN A 122 -5.98 15.40 -7.12
N ALA A 123 -5.54 14.16 -7.41
CA ALA A 123 -4.16 13.89 -7.79
C ALA A 123 -3.99 12.68 -8.72
N PRO A 124 -2.83 12.55 -9.37
CA PRO A 124 -2.47 11.34 -10.10
C PRO A 124 -2.45 10.11 -9.18
N ILE A 125 -2.48 8.93 -9.81
CA ILE A 125 -2.43 7.65 -9.10
C ILE A 125 -1.13 6.89 -9.38
N VAL A 126 -0.72 6.04 -8.45
CA VAL A 126 0.30 5.00 -8.67
C VAL A 126 -0.34 3.65 -8.38
N ARG A 127 -0.09 2.65 -9.22
CA ARG A 127 -0.49 1.27 -8.91
C ARG A 127 0.36 0.77 -7.74
N LEU A 128 -0.26 0.18 -6.73
CA LEU A 128 0.44 -0.49 -5.65
C LEU A 128 0.95 -1.84 -6.16
N ILE A 129 2.27 -2.05 -6.09
CA ILE A 129 2.91 -3.33 -6.39
C ILE A 129 2.89 -4.17 -5.12
N GLU A 130 2.24 -5.33 -5.21
CA GLU A 130 2.10 -6.29 -4.11
C GLU A 130 2.61 -7.64 -4.57
N HIS A 131 3.44 -8.27 -3.75
CA HIS A 131 3.99 -9.59 -4.05
C HIS A 131 3.02 -10.67 -3.56
N LEU A 132 2.66 -11.61 -4.43
CA LEU A 132 1.85 -12.77 -4.05
C LEU A 132 2.68 -13.68 -3.15
N LEU A 133 2.07 -14.14 -2.06
CA LEU A 133 2.62 -15.26 -1.31
C LEU A 133 2.21 -16.53 -2.04
N SER A 134 3.19 -17.31 -2.51
CA SER A 134 2.98 -18.65 -2.99
C SER A 134 2.23 -19.43 -1.91
N THR A 135 1.12 -20.07 -2.25
CA THR A 135 0.59 -21.13 -1.40
C THR A 135 1.57 -22.29 -1.52
N VAL A 136 2.40 -22.51 -0.50
CA VAL A 136 3.01 -23.83 -0.32
C VAL A 136 1.84 -24.81 -0.16
N GLY A 137 1.74 -25.75 -1.10
CA GLY A 137 0.84 -26.89 -1.00
C GLY A 137 1.28 -27.83 0.10
#